data_AF-A0AAN8LP97-F1
#
_entry.id   AF-A0AAN8LP97-F1
#
_cell.length_a   1.000
_cell.length_b   1.000
_cell.length_c   1.000
_cell.angle_alpha   90.00
_cell.angle_beta   90.00
_cell.angle_gamma   90.00
#
_symmetry.space_group_name_H-M   'P 1'
#
loop_
_entity.id
_entity.type
_entity.pdbx_description
1 polymer ?
#
loop_
_entity_poly.entity_id
_entity_poly.type
_entity_poly.pdbx_seq_one_letter_code
_entity_poly.pdbx_strand_id
1 'polypeptide(L)'
;MVVYAEVSQDKVPVILADVKATITPDSGVPYELKLQDNGAGADAFRHDGIYSSYFTNLATGKYSLKVKVQNDDGTARFSLRRHSGALYIPGYVVDGQVVMNPPKPPVSEDDLQADVGSFTRGQL
;
A
#
# COMPACT_ATOMS: atom_id res chain seq x y z
N MET A 1 -6.34 -3.40 -19.67
CA MET A 1 -7.16 -2.83 -18.58
C MET A 1 -6.34 -2.86 -17.30
N VAL A 2 -6.39 -1.84 -16.46
CA VAL A 2 -5.78 -1.89 -15.12
C VAL A 2 -6.84 -2.35 -14.14
N VAL A 3 -6.49 -3.30 -13.29
CA VAL A 3 -7.31 -3.73 -12.15
C VAL A 3 -6.58 -3.30 -10.91
N TYR A 4 -7.28 -2.61 -10.01
CA TYR A 4 -6.71 -2.15 -8.75
C TYR A 4 -7.70 -2.32 -7.61
N ALA A 5 -7.15 -2.40 -6.40
CA ALA A 5 -7.89 -2.42 -5.15
C ALA A 5 -7.17 -1.54 -4.13
N GLU A 6 -7.93 -0.69 -3.45
CA GLU A 6 -7.44 0.05 -2.29
C GLU A 6 -7.67 -0.80 -1.04
N VAL A 7 -6.62 -1.00 -0.24
CA VAL A 7 -6.67 -1.70 1.04
C VAL A 7 -6.28 -0.72 2.14
N SER A 8 -7.25 -0.30 2.93
CA SER A 8 -7.06 0.65 4.02
C SER A 8 -7.97 0.32 5.21
N GLN A 9 -7.52 0.69 6.40
CA GLN A 9 -8.31 0.66 7.64
C GLN A 9 -8.23 2.02 8.30
N ASP A 10 -9.37 2.63 8.61
CA ASP A 10 -9.44 3.97 9.22
C ASP A 10 -8.63 5.04 8.46
N LYS A 11 -8.59 4.93 7.12
CA LYS A 11 -7.80 5.79 6.20
C LYS A 11 -6.27 5.62 6.32
N VAL A 12 -5.81 4.60 7.02
CA VAL A 12 -4.41 4.19 7.06
C VAL A 12 -4.21 3.06 6.03
N PRO A 13 -3.28 3.20 5.08
CA PRO A 13 -3.01 2.16 4.09
C PRO A 13 -2.52 0.87 4.73
N VAL A 14 -2.98 -0.27 4.20
CA VAL A 14 -2.49 -1.61 4.55
C VAL A 14 -1.62 -2.13 3.42
N ILE A 15 -0.32 -2.21 3.67
CA ILE A 15 0.71 -2.63 2.72
C ILE A 15 1.11 -4.09 2.98
N LEU A 16 1.78 -4.73 2.01
CA LEU A 16 2.30 -6.10 2.12
C LEU A 16 1.23 -7.20 2.35
N ALA A 17 -0.04 -6.92 2.03
CA ALA A 17 -1.13 -7.90 2.06
C ALA A 17 -1.13 -8.81 0.82
N ASP A 18 -1.67 -10.02 0.94
CA ASP A 18 -1.93 -10.87 -0.22
C ASP A 18 -3.27 -10.49 -0.85
N VAL A 19 -3.20 -9.89 -2.04
CA VAL A 19 -4.36 -9.37 -2.76
C VAL A 19 -4.53 -10.11 -4.08
N LYS A 20 -5.70 -10.74 -4.24
CA LYS A 20 -6.09 -11.49 -5.44
C LYS A 20 -7.41 -10.97 -5.98
N ALA A 21 -7.43 -10.71 -7.28
CA ALA A 21 -8.63 -10.40 -8.04
C ALA A 21 -9.05 -11.61 -8.85
N THR A 22 -10.33 -11.96 -8.81
CA THR A 22 -10.97 -12.95 -9.67
C THR A 22 -11.86 -12.22 -10.65
N ILE A 23 -11.52 -12.30 -11.93
CA ILE A 23 -12.23 -11.64 -13.04
C ILE A 23 -13.01 -12.72 -13.79
N THR A 24 -14.34 -12.67 -13.73
CA THR A 24 -15.21 -13.66 -14.38
C THR A 24 -15.92 -13.03 -15.58
N PRO A 25 -15.55 -13.35 -16.82
CA PRO A 25 -16.28 -12.94 -18.02
C PRO A 25 -17.63 -13.67 -18.13
N ASP A 26 -18.54 -13.15 -18.97
CA ASP A 26 -19.81 -13.81 -19.29
C ASP A 26 -19.64 -15.22 -19.90
N SER A 27 -18.48 -15.53 -20.50
CA SER A 27 -18.15 -16.89 -20.99
C SER A 27 -17.95 -17.91 -19.86
N GLY A 28 -17.87 -17.46 -18.61
CA GLY A 28 -17.90 -18.29 -17.40
C GLY A 28 -16.54 -18.76 -16.89
N VAL A 29 -15.45 -18.61 -17.64
CA VAL A 29 -14.11 -19.04 -17.20
C VAL A 29 -13.41 -17.91 -16.44
N PRO A 30 -13.23 -18.01 -15.11
CA PRO A 30 -12.61 -16.95 -14.32
C PRO A 30 -11.10 -16.90 -14.53
N TYR A 31 -10.56 -15.68 -14.45
CA TYR A 31 -9.12 -15.40 -14.40
C TYR A 31 -8.75 -14.95 -13.00
N GLU A 32 -7.70 -15.52 -12.43
CA GLU A 32 -7.09 -15.03 -11.21
C GLU A 32 -5.92 -14.11 -11.53
N LEU A 33 -5.87 -12.97 -10.85
CA LEU A 33 -4.85 -11.94 -11.02
C LEU A 33 -4.33 -11.52 -9.66
N LYS A 34 -3.03 -11.68 -9.42
CA LYS A 34 -2.37 -11.11 -8.25
C LYS A 34 -2.19 -9.61 -8.44
N LEU A 35 -2.57 -8.82 -7.43
CA LEU A 35 -2.36 -7.37 -7.41
C LEU A 35 -1.14 -7.06 -6.54
N GLN A 36 -0.31 -6.09 -6.97
CA GLN A 36 0.94 -5.73 -6.29
C GLN A 36 0.94 -4.25 -5.89
N ASP A 37 1.54 -3.98 -4.73
CA ASP A 37 1.85 -2.64 -4.22
C ASP A 37 3.39 -2.56 -4.05
N ASN A 38 4.08 -2.44 -5.18
CA ASN A 38 5.55 -2.53 -5.30
C ASN A 38 6.19 -1.36 -6.07
N GLY A 39 5.40 -0.41 -6.54
CA GLY A 39 5.81 0.73 -7.37
C GLY A 39 6.30 0.34 -8.76
N ALA A 40 5.84 -0.79 -9.31
CA ALA A 40 6.26 -1.26 -10.62
C ALA A 40 5.09 -1.65 -11.53
N GLY A 41 5.25 -1.36 -12.83
CA GLY A 41 4.34 -1.81 -13.88
C GLY A 41 2.98 -1.11 -13.81
N ALA A 42 1.97 -1.80 -13.30
CA ALA A 42 0.62 -1.25 -13.13
C ALA A 42 0.51 -0.36 -11.89
N ASP A 43 1.44 -0.55 -10.94
CA ASP A 43 1.48 0.16 -9.68
C ASP A 43 2.45 1.35 -9.77
N ALA A 44 1.94 2.53 -9.42
CA ALA A 44 2.66 3.79 -9.55
C ALA A 44 3.50 4.11 -8.32
N PHE A 45 3.03 3.73 -7.12
CA PHE A 45 3.66 4.12 -5.86
C PHE A 45 3.70 2.94 -4.90
N ARG A 46 4.91 2.51 -4.57
CA ARG A 46 5.12 1.47 -3.57
C ARG A 46 4.61 1.90 -2.19
N HIS A 47 3.99 0.96 -1.50
CA HIS A 47 3.54 1.02 -0.11
C HIS A 47 2.53 2.14 0.18
N ASP A 48 1.63 2.40 -0.78
CA ASP A 48 0.55 3.36 -0.60
C ASP A 48 -0.81 2.70 -0.31
N GLY A 49 -0.88 1.36 -0.29
CA GLY A 49 -2.09 0.58 -0.06
C GLY A 49 -2.97 0.39 -1.30
N ILE A 50 -2.50 0.82 -2.48
CA ILE A 50 -3.15 0.58 -3.76
C ILE A 50 -2.44 -0.58 -4.44
N TYR A 51 -3.14 -1.71 -4.56
CA TYR A 51 -2.62 -2.90 -5.22
C TYR A 51 -3.15 -2.93 -6.63
N SER A 52 -2.28 -3.11 -7.63
CA SER A 52 -2.72 -3.10 -9.02
C SER A 52 -1.98 -4.09 -9.91
N SER A 53 -2.60 -4.42 -11.05
CA SER A 53 -2.03 -5.29 -12.09
C SER A 53 -2.72 -5.07 -13.44
N TYR A 54 -2.05 -5.45 -14.53
CA TYR A 54 -2.62 -5.40 -15.87
C TYR A 54 -3.41 -6.67 -16.19
N PHE A 55 -4.63 -6.48 -16.70
CA PHE A 55 -5.41 -7.54 -17.31
C PHE A 55 -5.49 -7.35 -18.83
N THR A 56 -5.05 -8.37 -19.56
CA THR A 56 -4.93 -8.36 -21.03
C THR A 56 -5.92 -9.27 -21.75
N ASN A 57 -6.54 -10.22 -21.04
CA ASN A 57 -7.47 -11.20 -21.64
C ASN A 57 -8.88 -10.61 -21.80
N LEU A 58 -8.96 -9.55 -22.60
CA LEU A 58 -10.19 -8.85 -22.90
C LEU A 58 -10.94 -9.53 -24.05
N ALA A 59 -12.25 -9.66 -23.86
CA ALA A 59 -13.22 -10.22 -24.77
C ALA A 59 -14.48 -9.34 -24.70
N THR A 60 -15.29 -9.40 -25.73
CA THR A 60 -16.58 -8.68 -25.74
C THR A 60 -17.52 -9.30 -24.72
N GLY A 61 -18.08 -8.48 -23.84
CA GLY A 61 -19.06 -8.93 -22.85
C GLY A 61 -18.91 -8.20 -21.52
N LYS A 62 -19.68 -8.63 -20.52
CA LYS A 62 -19.57 -8.16 -19.14
C LYS A 62 -18.55 -9.00 -18.38
N TYR A 63 -18.04 -8.39 -17.32
CA TYR A 63 -17.10 -8.97 -16.39
C TYR A 63 -17.59 -8.74 -14.97
N SER A 64 -17.53 -9.77 -14.14
CA SER A 64 -17.65 -9.65 -12.69
C SER A 64 -16.25 -9.63 -12.07
N LEU A 65 -16.00 -8.70 -11.15
CA LEU A 65 -14.74 -8.62 -10.41
C LEU A 65 -15.01 -8.96 -8.94
N LYS A 66 -14.25 -9.89 -8.40
CA LYS A 66 -14.19 -10.18 -6.96
C LYS A 66 -12.77 -9.96 -6.46
N VAL A 67 -12.63 -9.40 -5.27
CA VAL A 67 -11.32 -9.17 -4.66
C VAL A 67 -11.28 -9.87 -3.32
N LYS A 68 -10.20 -10.62 -3.09
CA LYS A 68 -9.85 -11.24 -1.81
C LYS A 68 -8.56 -10.63 -1.30
N VAL A 69 -8.59 -10.18 -0.04
CA VAL A 69 -7.45 -9.62 0.68
C VAL A 69 -7.24 -10.46 1.93
N GLN A 70 -6.01 -10.93 2.16
CA GLN A 70 -5.68 -11.77 3.30
C GLN A 70 -4.29 -11.45 3.87
N ASN A 71 -4.11 -11.72 5.16
CA ASN A 71 -2.82 -11.63 5.86
C ASN A 71 -2.54 -12.93 6.64
N ASP A 72 -2.44 -14.04 5.91
CA ASP A 72 -2.22 -15.37 6.50
C ASP A 72 -0.77 -15.53 6.99
N ASP A 73 0.19 -14.91 6.29
CA ASP A 73 1.63 -14.98 6.62
C ASP A 73 2.06 -13.94 7.67
N GLY A 74 1.14 -13.07 8.13
CA GLY A 74 1.43 -12.00 9.10
C GLY A 74 2.37 -10.91 8.54
N THR A 75 2.48 -10.79 7.21
CA THR A 75 3.37 -9.85 6.55
C THR A 75 2.77 -8.46 6.39
N ALA A 76 1.44 -8.35 6.37
CA ALA A 76 0.78 -7.07 6.14
C ALA A 76 1.07 -6.07 7.26
N ARG A 77 1.19 -4.79 6.90
CA ARG A 77 1.54 -3.70 7.81
C ARG A 77 0.70 -2.46 7.52
N PHE A 78 0.45 -1.63 8.53
CA PHE A 78 -0.03 -0.27 8.32
C PHE A 78 1.11 0.61 7.84
N SER A 79 0.92 1.35 6.74
CA SER A 79 1.85 2.38 6.29
C SER A 79 1.53 3.71 6.96
N LEU A 80 2.29 4.05 7.99
CA LEU A 80 2.19 5.31 8.70
C LEU A 80 2.95 6.40 7.94
N ARG A 81 2.23 7.23 7.19
CA ARG A 81 2.84 8.43 6.60
C ARG A 81 3.13 9.44 7.71
N ARG A 82 4.39 9.64 8.07
CA ARG A 82 4.79 10.82 8.87
C ARG A 82 4.67 12.07 8.00
N HIS A 83 3.48 12.63 7.93
CA HIS A 83 3.27 14.05 7.63
C HIS A 83 3.44 14.93 8.88
N SER A 84 4.14 14.47 9.93
CA SER A 84 4.38 15.25 11.15
C SER A 84 5.40 16.38 10.92
N GLY A 85 5.01 17.35 10.08
CA GLY A 85 4.97 18.81 10.26
C GLY A 85 6.18 19.61 10.74
N ALA A 86 7.07 19.06 11.57
CA ALA A 86 8.20 19.81 12.10
C ALA A 86 9.42 19.60 11.19
N LEU A 87 9.80 20.67 10.49
CA LEU A 87 11.14 20.74 9.90
C LEU A 87 12.17 20.66 11.02
N TYR A 88 13.21 19.86 10.81
CA TYR A 88 14.31 19.77 11.76
C TYR A 88 15.05 21.12 11.81
N ILE A 89 15.19 21.69 13.00
CA ILE A 89 15.90 22.95 13.22
C ILE A 89 17.39 22.62 13.46
N PRO A 90 18.32 23.03 12.58
CA PRO A 90 19.72 22.64 12.66
C PRO A 90 20.51 23.37 13.76
N GLY A 91 19.98 24.46 14.31
CA GLY A 91 20.64 25.20 15.40
C GLY A 91 19.82 26.38 15.89
N TYR A 92 20.27 26.99 16.98
CA TYR A 92 19.69 28.18 17.59
C TYR A 92 20.81 29.16 18.01
N VAL A 93 20.47 30.42 18.31
CA VAL A 93 21.46 31.45 18.67
C VAL A 93 21.45 31.68 20.17
N VAL A 94 22.64 31.70 20.79
CA VAL A 94 22.87 32.10 22.19
C VAL A 94 23.98 33.14 22.21
N ASP A 95 23.70 34.32 22.74
CA ASP A 95 24.67 35.43 22.87
C ASP A 95 25.42 35.78 21.56
N GLY A 96 24.71 35.71 20.43
CA GLY A 96 25.27 35.98 19.10
C GLY A 96 26.08 34.82 18.49
N GLN A 97 26.25 33.71 19.20
CA GLN A 97 26.87 32.50 18.68
C GLN A 97 25.82 31.46 18.26
N VAL A 98 26.05 30.81 17.12
CA VAL A 98 25.18 29.73 16.64
C VAL A 98 25.55 28.42 17.36
N VAL A 99 24.58 27.85 18.07
CA VAL A 99 24.66 26.53 18.69
C VAL A 99 23.95 25.53 17.78
N MET A 100 24.68 24.51 17.34
CA MET A 100 24.15 23.48 16.44
C MET A 100 23.42 22.37 17.22
N ASN A 101 22.27 21.94 16.70
CA ASN A 101 21.56 20.78 17.21
C ASN A 101 22.21 19.48 16.68
N PRO A 102 22.09 18.36 17.43
CA PRO A 102 22.57 17.06 16.96
C PRO A 102 21.87 16.66 15.66
N PRO A 103 22.56 16.03 14.69
CA PRO A 103 21.99 15.65 13.39
C PRO A 103 20.64 14.94 13.54
N LYS A 104 19.71 15.25 12.64
CA LYS A 104 18.41 14.57 12.61
C LYS A 104 18.65 13.06 12.55
N PRO A 105 18.11 12.27 13.50
CA PRO A 105 18.22 10.82 13.44
C PRO A 105 17.66 10.30 12.11
N PRO A 106 18.29 9.28 11.49
CA PRO A 106 17.70 8.61 10.34
C PRO A 106 16.38 7.98 10.77
N VAL A 107 15.37 8.05 9.90
CA VAL A 107 14.08 7.36 10.09
C VAL A 107 14.06 6.19 9.13
N SER A 108 13.83 4.98 9.63
CA SER A 108 13.71 3.80 8.78
C SER A 108 12.29 3.64 8.24
N GLU A 109 12.11 2.96 7.10
CA GLU A 109 10.77 2.59 6.62
C GLU A 109 10.05 1.64 7.58
N ASP A 110 10.80 0.87 8.36
CA ASP A 110 10.25 -0.06 9.36
C ASP A 110 9.60 0.70 10.53
N ASP A 111 10.15 1.86 10.92
CA ASP A 111 9.56 2.73 11.94
C ASP A 111 8.22 3.35 11.49
N LEU A 112 7.94 3.29 10.19
CA LEU A 112 6.70 3.76 9.58
C LEU A 112 5.71 2.61 9.34
N GLN A 113 6.00 1.40 9.83
CA GLN A 113 5.19 0.22 9.64
C GLN A 113 4.70 -0.36 10.97
N ALA A 114 3.39 -0.46 11.14
CA ALA A 114 2.79 -1.11 12.31
C ALA A 114 2.13 -2.44 11.92
N ASP A 115 2.08 -3.40 12.84
CA ASP A 115 1.38 -4.67 12.62
C ASP A 115 -0.14 -4.45 12.51
N VAL A 116 -0.77 -5.20 11.61
CA VAL A 116 -2.22 -5.17 11.33
C VAL A 116 -2.94 -6.42 11.86
N GLY A 117 -2.20 -7.44 12.29
CA GLY A 117 -2.75 -8.74 12.68
C GLY A 117 -3.34 -9.53 11.51
N SER A 118 -3.85 -10.73 11.79
CA SER A 118 -4.43 -11.61 10.76
C SER A 118 -5.83 -11.14 10.36
N PHE A 119 -6.11 -11.12 9.05
CA PHE A 119 -7.43 -10.79 8.54
C PHE A 119 -7.71 -11.50 7.21
N THR A 120 -8.98 -11.65 6.90
CA THR A 120 -9.47 -12.04 5.56
C THR A 120 -10.69 -11.19 5.23
N ARG A 121 -10.69 -10.56 4.07
CA ARG A 121 -11.82 -9.77 3.55
C ARG A 121 -12.10 -10.18 2.11
N GLY A 122 -13.37 -10.40 1.79
CA GLY A 122 -13.85 -10.62 0.43
C GLY A 122 -14.89 -9.57 0.05
N GLN A 123 -14.77 -8.99 -1.13
CA GLN A 123 -15.83 -8.18 -1.74
C GLN A 123 -16.58 -9.04 -2.76
N LEU A 124 -17.91 -9.15 -2.57
CA LEU A 124 -18.82 -9.96 -3.38
C LEU A 124 -19.16 -9.30 -4.72
#